data_AF-A0A6G3MLQ9-F1
#
_entry.id   AF-A0A6G3MLQ9-F1
#
_cell.length_a   1.000
_cell.length_b   1.000
_cell.length_c   1.000
_cell.angle_alpha   90.00
_cell.angle_beta   90.00
_cell.angle_gamma   90.00
#
_symmetry.space_group_name_H-M   'P 1'
#
loop_
_entity.id
_entity.type
_entity.pdbx_description
1 polymer ?
#
loop_
_entity_poly.entity_id
_entity_poly.type
_entity_poly.pdbx_seq_one_letter_code
_entity_poly.pdbx_strand_id
1 'polypeptide(L)'
;KYYELLNHINADFSQLSNSYQDLSDIEEIKETIENINIEIDNLRNSVMKTPSPNLKVLDNYDDRIKSVNRTTTEFAQIKERVKDAQKDFELIKKERTKLFLDSFNIASTNIDQIYKSICNDNSAQAYLTLDDSDEPYLSGVSYNCVPPKKGYQSIDKLSGGEK
;
A
#
# COMPACT_ATOMS: atom_id res chain seq x y z
N LYS A 1 -76.37 47.98 -0.75
CA LYS A 1 -76.20 46.91 0.26
C LYS A 1 -75.09 45.90 -0.07
N TYR A 2 -75.10 45.13 -1.17
CA TYR A 2 -73.98 44.19 -1.45
C TYR A 2 -72.67 44.91 -1.83
N TYR A 3 -72.75 45.97 -2.64
CA TYR A 3 -71.59 46.79 -3.03
C TYR A 3 -70.97 47.61 -1.87
N GLU A 4 -71.75 47.97 -0.85
CA GLU A 4 -71.23 48.68 0.33
C GLU A 4 -70.42 47.77 1.25
N LEU A 5 -70.71 46.45 1.26
CA LEU A 5 -69.94 45.47 2.04
C LEU A 5 -68.55 45.21 1.43
N LEU A 6 -68.43 45.25 0.10
CA LEU A 6 -67.16 45.04 -0.62
C LEU A 6 -66.14 46.17 -0.35
N ASN A 7 -66.60 47.41 -0.16
CA ASN A 7 -65.74 48.56 0.12
C ASN A 7 -65.08 48.55 1.51
N HIS A 8 -65.44 47.60 2.39
CA HIS A 8 -64.85 47.42 3.71
C HIS A 8 -63.93 46.21 3.82
N ILE A 9 -63.70 45.48 2.72
CA ILE A 9 -62.73 44.37 2.69
C ILE A 9 -61.36 44.97 2.41
N ASN A 10 -60.64 45.31 3.48
CA ASN A 10 -59.24 45.73 3.39
C ASN A 10 -58.36 44.48 3.30
N ALA A 11 -58.10 44.03 2.08
CA ALA A 11 -57.22 42.89 1.83
C ALA A 11 -55.76 43.29 2.14
N ASP A 12 -55.11 42.56 3.03
CA ASP A 12 -53.70 42.79 3.39
C ASP A 12 -52.78 42.12 2.38
N PHE A 13 -52.04 42.92 1.62
CA PHE A 13 -51.09 42.48 0.61
C PHE A 13 -49.63 42.65 1.04
N SER A 14 -49.37 42.98 2.31
CA SER A 14 -48.02 43.26 2.84
C SER A 14 -47.00 42.12 2.66
N GLN A 15 -47.48 40.89 2.44
CA GLN A 15 -46.64 39.71 2.19
C GLN A 15 -46.19 39.57 0.73
N LEU A 16 -46.78 40.31 -0.21
CA LEU A 16 -46.33 40.37 -1.60
C LEU A 16 -45.13 41.32 -1.72
N SER A 17 -44.23 41.08 -2.67
CA SER A 17 -43.17 42.05 -2.95
C SER A 17 -43.76 43.35 -3.51
N ASN A 18 -43.11 44.48 -3.26
CA ASN A 18 -43.57 45.81 -3.69
C ASN A 18 -43.95 45.86 -5.19
N SER A 19 -43.20 45.15 -6.04
CA SER A 19 -43.47 45.01 -7.47
C SER A 19 -44.85 44.44 -7.82
N TYR A 20 -45.44 43.62 -6.95
CA TYR A 20 -46.79 43.04 -7.13
C TYR A 20 -47.87 43.84 -6.40
N GLN A 21 -47.50 44.66 -5.42
CA GLN A 21 -48.41 45.56 -4.71
C GLN A 21 -48.71 46.83 -5.52
N ASP A 22 -47.76 47.29 -6.33
CA ASP A 22 -47.86 48.50 -7.14
C ASP A 22 -48.65 48.31 -8.46
N LEU A 23 -49.07 47.07 -8.76
CA LEU A 23 -49.87 46.74 -9.93
C LEU A 23 -51.30 47.26 -9.75
N SER A 24 -51.72 48.19 -10.61
CA SER A 24 -53.04 48.84 -10.53
C SER A 24 -53.95 48.50 -11.72
N ASP A 25 -53.39 48.04 -12.83
CA ASP A 25 -54.15 47.60 -13.99
C ASP A 25 -54.56 46.13 -13.86
N ILE A 26 -55.86 45.86 -14.05
CA ILE A 26 -56.43 44.51 -14.00
C ILE A 26 -55.83 43.62 -15.09
N GLU A 27 -55.45 44.19 -16.23
CA GLU A 27 -54.88 43.45 -17.35
C GLU A 27 -53.43 43.01 -17.03
N GLU A 28 -52.64 43.90 -16.43
CA GLU A 28 -51.26 43.63 -15.97
C GLU A 28 -51.21 42.63 -14.80
N ILE A 29 -52.19 42.70 -13.88
CA ILE A 29 -52.35 41.72 -12.80
C ILE A 29 -52.63 40.32 -13.37
N LYS A 30 -53.50 40.21 -14.38
CA LYS A 30 -53.82 38.93 -15.02
C LYS A 30 -52.61 38.34 -15.73
N GLU A 31 -51.87 39.15 -16.48
CA GLU A 31 -50.64 38.73 -17.16
C GLU A 31 -49.58 38.26 -16.16
N THR A 32 -49.42 38.97 -15.05
CA THR A 32 -48.47 38.60 -14.00
C THR A 32 -48.83 37.27 -13.34
N ILE A 33 -50.11 37.05 -13.05
CA ILE A 33 -50.61 35.77 -12.52
C ILE A 33 -50.37 34.63 -13.52
N GLU A 34 -50.58 34.88 -14.82
CA GLU A 34 -50.32 33.89 -15.87
C GLU A 34 -48.83 33.53 -15.95
N ASN A 35 -47.94 34.52 -15.89
CA ASN A 35 -46.49 34.32 -15.88
C ASN A 35 -46.02 33.53 -14.66
N ILE A 36 -46.54 33.84 -13.46
CA ILE A 36 -46.23 33.07 -12.23
C ILE A 36 -46.70 31.63 -12.35
N ASN A 37 -47.89 31.38 -12.91
CA ASN A 37 -48.37 30.02 -13.12
C ASN A 37 -47.50 29.25 -14.11
N ILE A 38 -47.06 29.90 -15.20
CA ILE A 38 -46.12 29.31 -16.16
C ILE A 38 -44.79 28.96 -15.46
N GLU A 39 -44.27 29.85 -14.61
CA GLU A 39 -43.03 29.60 -13.87
C GLU A 39 -43.19 28.44 -12.86
N ILE A 40 -44.29 28.41 -12.12
CA ILE A 40 -44.63 27.31 -11.21
C ILE A 40 -44.70 25.98 -11.97
N ASP A 41 -45.36 25.95 -13.12
CA ASP A 41 -45.50 24.72 -13.91
C ASP A 41 -44.16 24.32 -14.55
N ASN A 42 -43.31 25.28 -14.94
CA ASN A 42 -41.95 25.01 -15.39
C ASN A 42 -41.09 24.40 -14.27
N LEU A 43 -41.14 24.94 -13.05
CA LEU A 43 -40.43 24.41 -11.89
C LEU A 43 -40.94 23.01 -11.51
N ARG A 44 -42.27 22.81 -11.49
CA ARG A 44 -42.87 21.49 -11.27
C ARG A 44 -42.42 20.48 -12.31
N ASN A 45 -42.43 20.86 -13.58
CA ASN A 45 -41.96 20.01 -14.67
C ASN A 45 -40.46 19.71 -14.56
N SER A 46 -39.64 20.68 -14.12
CA SER A 46 -38.21 20.49 -13.88
C SER A 46 -37.96 19.49 -12.74
N VAL A 47 -38.68 19.62 -11.63
CA VAL A 47 -38.60 18.70 -10.48
C VAL A 47 -39.08 17.30 -10.87
N MET A 48 -40.18 17.19 -11.61
CA MET A 48 -40.72 15.90 -12.09
C MET A 48 -39.79 15.20 -13.09
N LYS A 49 -39.08 15.97 -13.93
CA LYS A 49 -38.07 15.45 -14.87
C LYS A 49 -36.77 15.07 -14.16
N THR A 50 -36.53 15.61 -12.96
CA THR A 50 -35.37 15.24 -12.14
C THR A 50 -35.62 13.86 -11.53
N PRO A 51 -34.75 12.87 -11.77
CA PRO A 51 -34.89 11.56 -11.15
C PRO A 51 -34.85 11.71 -9.64
N SER A 52 -35.69 10.95 -8.92
CA SER A 52 -35.71 10.97 -7.46
C SER A 52 -34.29 10.67 -6.92
N PRO A 53 -33.79 11.45 -5.94
CA PRO A 53 -32.46 11.26 -5.40
C PRO A 53 -32.33 9.84 -4.86
N ASN A 54 -31.28 9.13 -5.28
CA ASN A 54 -31.02 7.78 -4.79
C ASN A 54 -30.42 7.84 -3.38
N LEU A 55 -31.28 7.90 -2.36
CA LEU A 55 -30.89 8.02 -0.95
C LEU A 55 -30.03 6.83 -0.48
N LYS A 56 -30.12 5.66 -1.13
CA LYS A 56 -29.26 4.50 -0.84
C LYS A 56 -27.79 4.77 -1.17
N VAL A 57 -27.47 5.79 -1.97
CA VAL A 57 -26.07 6.13 -2.30
C VAL A 57 -25.32 6.62 -1.07
N LEU A 58 -26.00 7.32 -0.15
CA LEU A 58 -25.38 7.84 1.07
C LEU A 58 -25.01 6.69 2.03
N ASP A 59 -25.93 5.76 2.28
CA ASP A 59 -25.66 4.59 3.13
C ASP A 59 -24.52 3.73 2.54
N ASN A 60 -24.58 3.46 1.23
CA ASN A 60 -23.54 2.71 0.53
C ASN A 60 -22.17 3.43 0.54
N TYR A 61 -22.17 4.77 0.58
CA TYR A 61 -20.95 5.55 0.64
C TYR A 61 -20.28 5.41 2.01
N ASP A 62 -21.03 5.54 3.09
CA ASP A 62 -20.49 5.42 4.45
C ASP A 62 -19.93 4.02 4.72
N ASP A 63 -20.62 2.98 4.27
CA ASP A 63 -20.15 1.59 4.41
C ASP A 63 -18.88 1.35 3.59
N ARG A 64 -18.79 1.91 2.38
CA ARG A 64 -17.58 1.83 1.56
C ARG A 64 -16.41 2.57 2.22
N ILE A 65 -16.63 3.76 2.77
CA ILE A 65 -15.59 4.52 3.48
C ILE A 65 -15.08 3.75 4.70
N LYS A 66 -15.98 3.17 5.51
CA LYS A 66 -15.60 2.33 6.65
C LYS A 66 -14.77 1.12 6.20
N SER A 67 -15.18 0.45 5.13
CA SER A 67 -14.45 -0.69 4.57
C SER A 67 -13.06 -0.27 4.09
N VAL A 68 -12.94 0.83 3.35
CA VAL A 68 -11.65 1.35 2.86
C VAL A 68 -10.73 1.71 4.02
N ASN A 69 -11.25 2.42 5.04
CA ASN A 69 -10.46 2.79 6.21
C ASN A 69 -9.97 1.56 6.96
N ARG A 70 -10.83 0.56 7.17
CA ARG A 70 -10.46 -0.71 7.80
C ARG A 70 -9.35 -1.42 7.04
N THR A 71 -9.52 -1.62 5.73
CA THR A 71 -8.49 -2.27 4.89
C THR A 71 -7.19 -1.49 4.88
N THR A 72 -7.25 -0.15 4.87
CA THR A 72 -6.06 0.70 4.93
C THR A 72 -5.31 0.54 6.25
N THR A 73 -6.02 0.51 7.37
CA THR A 73 -5.40 0.27 8.69
C THR A 73 -4.80 -1.14 8.78
N GLU A 74 -5.52 -2.17 8.33
CA GLU A 74 -5.02 -3.55 8.30
C GLU A 74 -3.76 -3.65 7.42
N PHE A 75 -3.75 -3.02 6.25
CA PHE A 75 -2.59 -2.97 5.37
C PHE A 75 -1.39 -2.27 6.02
N ALA A 76 -1.62 -1.14 6.72
CA ALA A 76 -0.55 -0.44 7.43
C ALA A 76 0.07 -1.32 8.53
N GLN A 77 -0.74 -2.04 9.30
CA GLN A 77 -0.27 -2.96 10.33
C GLN A 77 0.52 -4.14 9.74
N ILE A 78 0.04 -4.72 8.63
CA ILE A 78 0.77 -5.80 7.94
C ILE A 78 2.12 -5.29 7.44
N LYS A 79 2.17 -4.08 6.87
CA LYS A 79 3.41 -3.47 6.38
C LYS A 79 4.43 -3.25 7.49
N GLU A 80 3.97 -2.84 8.67
CA GLU A 80 4.83 -2.71 9.85
C GLU A 80 5.39 -4.07 10.30
N ARG A 81 4.53 -5.10 10.41
CA ARG A 81 4.97 -6.47 10.75
C ARG A 81 5.97 -7.04 9.76
N VAL A 82 5.78 -6.80 8.46
CA VAL A 82 6.73 -7.24 7.43
C VAL A 82 8.09 -6.56 7.62
N LYS A 83 8.10 -5.26 7.93
CA LYS A 83 9.33 -4.52 8.20
C LYS A 83 10.06 -5.05 9.42
N ASP A 84 9.34 -5.36 10.50
CA ASP A 84 9.93 -5.93 11.71
C ASP A 84 10.48 -7.33 11.46
N ALA A 85 9.72 -8.19 10.78
CA ALA A 85 10.18 -9.52 10.40
C ALA A 85 11.43 -9.48 9.50
N GLN A 86 11.51 -8.53 8.56
CA GLN A 86 12.71 -8.33 7.75
C GLN A 86 13.90 -7.92 8.60
N LYS A 87 13.71 -7.01 9.56
CA LYS A 87 14.78 -6.59 10.46
C LYS A 87 15.29 -7.75 11.32
N ASP A 88 14.38 -8.55 11.88
CA ASP A 88 14.75 -9.71 12.69
C ASP A 88 15.47 -10.77 11.86
N PHE A 89 15.03 -10.99 10.62
CA PHE A 89 15.70 -11.87 9.67
C PHE A 89 17.13 -11.41 9.39
N GLU A 90 17.35 -10.12 9.10
CA GLU A 90 18.69 -9.58 8.85
C GLU A 90 19.62 -9.70 10.06
N LEU A 91 19.10 -9.55 11.28
CA LEU A 91 19.87 -9.75 12.50
C LEU A 91 20.33 -11.20 12.64
N ILE A 92 19.41 -12.16 12.46
CA ILE A 92 19.71 -13.59 12.53
C ILE A 92 20.67 -13.99 11.40
N LYS A 93 20.44 -13.51 10.17
CA LYS A 93 21.32 -13.71 9.02
C LYS A 93 22.74 -13.30 9.35
N LYS A 94 22.91 -12.08 9.86
CA LYS A 94 24.23 -11.54 10.25
C LYS A 94 24.91 -12.36 11.34
N GLU A 95 24.18 -12.75 12.38
CA GLU A 95 24.72 -13.57 13.47
C GLU A 95 25.16 -14.95 12.96
N ARG A 96 24.33 -15.59 12.15
CA ARG A 96 24.64 -16.88 11.52
C ARG A 96 25.86 -16.78 10.61
N THR A 97 25.95 -15.75 9.76
CA THR A 97 27.14 -15.52 8.90
C THR A 97 28.39 -15.38 9.75
N LYS A 98 28.33 -14.59 10.83
CA LYS A 98 29.47 -14.36 11.71
C LYS A 98 29.97 -15.65 12.36
N LEU A 99 29.07 -16.42 12.99
CA LEU A 99 29.45 -17.67 13.66
C LEU A 99 30.04 -18.70 12.68
N PHE A 100 29.50 -18.76 11.46
CA PHE A 100 30.03 -19.61 10.41
C PHE A 100 31.45 -19.18 10.02
N LEU A 101 31.65 -17.89 9.73
CA LEU A 101 32.96 -17.37 9.32
C LEU A 101 34.01 -17.50 10.43
N ASP A 102 33.64 -17.27 11.69
CA ASP A 102 34.53 -17.45 12.84
C ASP A 102 35.06 -18.89 12.89
N SER A 103 34.18 -19.88 12.70
CA SER A 103 34.54 -21.30 12.67
C SER A 103 35.36 -21.67 11.42
N PHE A 104 34.96 -21.16 10.26
CA PHE A 104 35.65 -21.37 8.99
C PHE A 104 37.10 -20.84 9.05
N ASN A 105 37.30 -19.65 9.61
CA ASN A 105 38.62 -19.04 9.72
C ASN A 105 39.58 -19.85 10.60
N ILE A 106 39.06 -20.43 11.70
CA ILE A 106 39.85 -21.35 12.55
C ILE A 106 40.26 -22.59 11.75
N ALA A 107 39.32 -23.22 11.04
CA ALA A 107 39.61 -24.39 10.22
C ALA A 107 40.61 -24.06 9.09
N SER A 108 40.40 -22.95 8.38
CA SER A 108 41.25 -22.51 7.27
C SER A 108 42.66 -22.13 7.71
N THR A 109 42.84 -21.64 8.93
CA THR A 109 44.18 -21.33 9.46
C THR A 109 44.97 -22.60 9.80
N ASN A 110 44.29 -23.63 10.30
CA ASN A 110 44.93 -24.84 10.79
C ASN A 110 45.16 -25.89 9.70
N ILE A 111 44.32 -25.92 8.66
CA ILE A 111 44.34 -26.98 7.63
C ILE A 111 45.67 -27.07 6.88
N ASP A 112 46.29 -25.93 6.56
CA ASP A 112 47.57 -25.88 5.85
C ASP A 112 48.71 -26.48 6.69
N GLN A 113 48.74 -26.15 7.98
CA GLN A 113 49.75 -26.67 8.91
C GLN A 113 49.61 -28.18 9.08
N ILE A 114 48.38 -28.67 9.25
CA ILE A 114 48.09 -30.11 9.38
C ILE A 114 48.52 -30.85 8.10
N TYR A 115 48.17 -30.31 6.92
CA TYR A 115 48.52 -30.95 5.64
C TYR A 115 50.03 -31.04 5.42
N LYS A 116 50.78 -29.97 5.75
CA LYS A 116 52.26 -29.97 5.72
C LYS A 116 52.86 -31.01 6.65
N SER A 117 52.32 -31.15 7.86
CA SER A 117 52.77 -32.16 8.82
C SER A 117 52.52 -33.59 8.32
N ILE A 118 51.39 -33.86 7.67
CA ILE A 118 51.06 -35.18 7.10
C ILE A 118 51.99 -35.49 5.91
N CYS A 119 52.22 -34.52 5.02
CA CYS A 119 53.09 -34.70 3.86
C CYS A 119 54.58 -34.73 4.23
N ASN A 120 54.94 -34.31 5.45
CA ASN A 120 56.31 -34.10 5.91
C ASN A 120 57.14 -33.23 4.95
N ASP A 121 56.51 -32.23 4.33
CA ASP A 121 57.10 -31.35 3.33
C ASP A 121 56.48 -29.95 3.43
N ASN A 122 57.32 -28.93 3.61
CA ASN A 122 56.89 -27.53 3.73
C ASN A 122 56.41 -26.91 2.40
N SER A 123 56.69 -27.55 1.26
CA SER A 123 56.20 -27.14 -0.05
C SER A 123 54.74 -27.56 -0.31
N ALA A 124 54.20 -28.47 0.50
CA ALA A 124 52.79 -28.82 0.47
C ALA A 124 51.93 -27.62 0.91
N GLN A 125 50.77 -27.43 0.29
CA GLN A 125 49.82 -26.38 0.69
C GLN A 125 48.40 -26.92 0.68
N ALA A 126 47.58 -26.48 1.63
CA ALA A 126 46.15 -26.76 1.62
C ALA A 126 45.35 -25.53 2.02
N TYR A 127 44.23 -25.29 1.34
CA TYR A 127 43.37 -24.15 1.63
C TYR A 127 41.90 -24.47 1.36
N LEU A 128 41.05 -23.78 2.12
CA LEU A 128 39.60 -23.83 1.99
C LEU A 128 39.11 -22.58 1.26
N THR A 129 38.17 -22.74 0.34
CA THR A 129 37.52 -21.63 -0.37
C THR A 129 36.02 -21.70 -0.17
N LEU A 130 35.40 -20.53 0.03
CA LEU A 130 33.95 -20.38 0.08
C LEU A 130 33.42 -20.13 -1.33
N ASP A 131 32.39 -20.88 -1.72
CA ASP A 131 31.75 -20.70 -3.03
C ASP A 131 30.89 -19.42 -3.08
N ASP A 132 30.33 -19.00 -1.94
CA ASP A 132 29.63 -17.73 -1.75
C ASP A 132 30.13 -17.05 -0.47
N SER A 133 30.46 -15.76 -0.58
CA SER A 133 30.90 -14.93 0.55
C SER A 133 29.76 -14.25 1.31
N ASP A 134 28.57 -14.10 0.72
CA ASP A 134 27.44 -13.40 1.34
C ASP A 134 26.64 -14.34 2.27
N GLU A 135 26.28 -15.53 1.78
CA GLU A 135 25.59 -16.57 2.56
C GLU A 135 26.38 -17.89 2.58
N PRO A 136 27.58 -17.91 3.20
CA PRO A 136 28.50 -19.04 3.12
C PRO A 136 27.94 -20.32 3.77
N TYR A 137 26.93 -20.20 4.63
CA TYR A 137 26.23 -21.31 5.27
C TYR A 137 25.16 -21.98 4.41
N LEU A 138 24.84 -21.45 3.22
CA LEU A 138 23.97 -22.08 2.22
C LEU A 138 24.76 -22.78 1.11
N SER A 139 26.01 -22.38 0.93
CA SER A 139 26.89 -22.85 -0.14
C SER A 139 27.89 -23.89 0.36
N GLY A 140 28.62 -24.48 -0.58
CA GLY A 140 29.68 -25.43 -0.30
C GLY A 140 30.95 -24.76 0.21
N VAL A 141 31.77 -25.57 0.89
CA VAL A 141 33.19 -25.26 1.15
C VAL A 141 34.02 -26.17 0.27
N SER A 142 34.84 -25.57 -0.59
CA SER A 142 35.74 -26.30 -1.48
C SER A 142 37.11 -26.48 -0.83
N TYR A 143 37.56 -27.72 -0.69
CA TYR A 143 38.90 -28.05 -0.22
C TYR A 143 39.83 -28.29 -1.40
N ASN A 144 40.96 -27.59 -1.41
CA ASN A 144 41.98 -27.74 -2.44
C ASN A 144 43.37 -27.87 -1.82
N CYS A 145 44.24 -28.63 -2.48
CA CYS A 145 45.60 -28.84 -2.01
C CYS A 145 46.61 -28.87 -3.16
N VAL A 146 47.86 -28.56 -2.81
CA VAL A 146 49.04 -28.65 -3.66
C VAL A 146 49.96 -29.67 -3.01
N PRO A 147 50.01 -30.92 -3.51
CA PRO A 147 50.94 -31.92 -3.00
C PRO A 147 52.39 -31.55 -3.33
N PRO A 148 53.37 -32.08 -2.57
CA PRO A 148 54.79 -31.85 -2.87
C PRO A 148 55.12 -32.31 -4.29
N LYS A 149 55.84 -31.47 -5.05
CA LYS A 149 56.30 -31.75 -6.42
C LYS A 149 55.17 -31.95 -7.45
N LYS A 150 53.90 -31.67 -7.10
CA LYS A 150 52.76 -31.65 -8.03
C LYS A 150 52.13 -30.25 -8.06
N GLY A 151 51.40 -29.96 -9.14
CA GLY A 151 50.62 -28.72 -9.26
C GLY A 151 49.33 -28.76 -8.44
N TYR A 152 48.56 -27.68 -8.54
CA TYR A 152 47.23 -27.55 -7.92
C TYR A 152 46.30 -28.71 -8.29
N GLN A 153 45.70 -29.35 -7.28
CA GLN A 153 44.71 -30.40 -7.45
C GLN A 153 43.47 -30.15 -6.58
N SER A 154 42.31 -30.17 -7.21
CA SER A 154 41.02 -30.22 -6.52
C SER A 154 40.77 -31.64 -6.00
N ILE A 155 40.05 -31.77 -4.88
CA ILE A 155 39.82 -33.05 -4.20
C ILE A 155 39.22 -34.14 -5.09
N ASP A 156 38.40 -33.76 -6.09
CA ASP A 156 37.79 -34.70 -7.03
C ASP A 156 38.82 -35.48 -7.86
N LYS A 157 40.01 -34.90 -8.02
CA LYS A 157 41.12 -35.46 -8.82
C LYS A 157 42.21 -36.10 -7.98
N LEU A 158 42.06 -36.16 -6.65
CA LEU A 158 42.99 -36.86 -5.77
C LEU A 158 42.76 -38.38 -5.85
N SER A 159 43.85 -39.14 -5.84
CA SER A 159 43.76 -40.61 -5.83
C SER A 159 43.23 -41.13 -4.49
N GLY A 160 42.77 -42.38 -4.43
CA GLY A 160 42.14 -42.94 -3.23
C GLY A 160 43.03 -43.04 -1.99
N GLY A 161 44.34 -42.88 -2.11
CA GLY A 161 45.27 -42.75 -0.97
C GLY A 161 45.63 -41.31 -0.61
N GLU A 162 45.22 -40.34 -1.44
CA GLU A 162 45.40 -38.90 -1.24
C GLU A 162 44.10 -38.22 -0.75
N LYS A 163 42.94 -38.88 -0.89
CA LYS A 163 41.65 -38.49 -0.29
C LYS A 163 41.55 -38.94 1.16
#